data_AF-A0A973MFI6-F1
#
_entry.id   AF-A0A973MFI6-F1
#
_cell.length_a   1.000
_cell.length_b   1.000
_cell.length_c   1.000
_cell.angle_alpha   90.00
_cell.angle_beta   90.00
_cell.angle_gamma   90.00
#
_symmetry.space_group_name_H-M   'P 1'
#
loop_
_entity.id
_entity.type
_entity.pdbx_description
1 polymer ?
#
loop_
_entity_poly.entity_id
_entity_poly.type
_entity_poly.pdbx_seq_one_letter_code
_entity_poly.pdbx_strand_id
1 'polypeptide(L)'
;MIMNRYGRAAWAHWREHLPGRYGMLPDPLAYFTRLGEKAERQAGELTDAMVLAGTPVGGETSEQRSRRLLAVQDEAEQVVLRELIRPSAAPSPDDATSARDLTVPSSPI
;
A
#
# COMPACT_ATOMS: atom_id res chain seq x y z
N MET A 1 18.55 13.40 11.43
CA MET A 1 17.61 12.63 10.59
C MET A 1 16.23 12.75 11.23
N ILE A 2 15.24 13.26 10.49
CA ILE A 2 13.86 13.38 10.97
C ILE A 2 13.04 12.34 10.23
N MET A 3 12.37 11.46 10.98
CA MET A 3 11.53 10.42 10.41
C MET A 3 10.19 11.00 9.93
N ASN A 4 9.78 10.68 8.70
CA ASN A 4 8.52 11.17 8.13
C ASN A 4 7.28 10.45 8.69
N ARG A 5 6.08 10.83 8.21
CA ARG A 5 4.80 10.28 8.71
C ARG A 5 4.71 8.76 8.54
N TYR A 6 5.16 8.23 7.41
CA TYR A 6 5.15 6.79 7.12
C TYR A 6 6.07 6.01 8.05
N GLY A 7 7.30 6.51 8.23
CA GLY A 7 8.26 5.91 9.15
C GLY A 7 7.74 5.89 10.60
N ARG A 8 7.08 6.98 11.04
CA ARG A 8 6.45 7.05 12.37
C ARG A 8 5.29 6.06 12.52
N ALA A 9 4.43 5.94 11.51
CA ALA A 9 3.31 4.99 11.52
C ALA A 9 3.82 3.54 11.59
N ALA A 10 4.80 3.19 10.75
CA ALA A 10 5.43 1.87 10.77
C ALA A 10 6.15 1.60 12.11
N TRP A 11 6.85 2.61 12.66
CA TRP A 11 7.52 2.51 13.96
C TRP A 11 6.55 2.23 15.10
N ALA A 12 5.45 2.98 15.19
CA ALA A 12 4.42 2.77 16.19
C ALA A 12 3.80 1.37 16.08
N HIS A 13 3.43 0.97 14.87
CA HIS A 13 2.83 -0.34 14.62
C HIS A 13 3.76 -1.50 15.00
N TRP A 14 5.03 -1.43 14.60
CA TRP A 14 6.00 -2.50 14.92
C TRP A 14 6.29 -2.60 16.41
N ARG A 15 6.27 -1.48 17.13
CA ARG A 15 6.41 -1.49 18.60
C ARG A 15 5.22 -2.14 19.30
N GLU A 16 4.01 -1.94 18.79
CA GLU A 16 2.78 -2.45 19.38
C GLU A 16 2.53 -3.92 19.02
N HIS A 17 2.69 -4.29 17.75
CA HIS A 17 2.28 -5.60 17.24
C HIS A 17 3.45 -6.56 17.00
N LEU A 18 4.68 -6.06 16.86
CA LEU A 18 5.87 -6.86 16.52
C LEU A 18 7.07 -6.57 17.44
N PRO A 19 6.92 -6.57 18.78
CA PRO A 19 7.97 -6.14 19.70
C PRO A 19 9.25 -7.00 19.58
N GLY A 20 9.12 -8.28 19.25
CA GLY A 20 10.27 -9.16 19.02
C GLY A 20 11.12 -8.76 17.80
N ARG A 21 10.47 -8.46 16.66
CA ARG A 21 11.18 -7.99 15.46
C ARG A 21 11.74 -6.60 15.67
N TYR A 22 11.00 -5.73 16.35
CA TYR A 22 11.46 -4.39 16.70
C TYR A 22 12.73 -4.43 17.57
N GLY A 23 12.77 -5.34 18.57
CA GLY A 23 13.93 -5.51 19.44
C GLY A 23 15.18 -6.11 18.78
N MET A 24 15.03 -6.74 17.60
CA MET A 24 16.15 -7.26 16.82
C MET A 24 16.79 -6.21 15.89
N LEU A 25 16.17 -5.03 15.73
CA LEU A 25 16.71 -3.97 14.88
C LEU A 25 17.90 -3.29 15.57
N PRO A 26 19.09 -3.26 14.95
CA PRO A 26 20.27 -2.63 15.55
C PRO A 26 20.16 -1.10 15.61
N ASP A 27 19.51 -0.49 14.62
CA ASP A 27 19.18 0.93 14.61
C ASP A 27 17.75 1.13 14.10
N PRO A 28 16.75 1.11 15.01
CA PRO A 28 15.35 1.30 14.64
C PRO A 28 15.13 2.67 13.99
N LEU A 29 15.80 3.72 14.48
CA LEU A 29 15.59 5.08 13.98
C LEU A 29 16.02 5.20 12.52
N ALA A 30 17.23 4.73 12.17
CA ALA A 30 17.70 4.74 10.79
C ALA A 30 16.88 3.83 9.88
N TYR A 31 16.47 2.65 10.38
CA TYR A 31 15.63 1.72 9.63
C TYR A 31 14.29 2.35 9.26
N PHE A 32 13.54 2.86 10.24
CA PHE A 32 12.22 3.43 9.99
C PHE A 32 12.28 4.79 9.26
N THR A 33 13.39 5.53 9.39
CA THR A 33 13.61 6.75 8.57
C THR A 33 13.71 6.38 7.09
N ARG A 34 14.56 5.41 6.74
CA ARG A 34 14.70 4.95 5.35
C ARG A 34 13.43 4.30 4.81
N LEU A 35 12.74 3.53 5.66
CA LEU A 35 11.46 2.91 5.32
C LEU A 35 10.41 3.96 5.00
N GLY A 36 10.35 5.01 5.82
CA GLY A 36 9.46 6.15 5.59
C GLY A 36 9.76 6.89 4.29
N GLU A 37 11.03 7.18 4.00
CA GLU A 37 11.45 7.84 2.75
C GLU A 37 11.10 7.01 1.51
N LYS A 38 11.28 5.68 1.60
CA LYS A 38 10.89 4.78 0.51
C LYS A 38 9.38 4.81 0.27
N ALA A 39 8.60 4.79 1.35
CA ALA A 39 7.15 4.83 1.30
C ALA A 39 6.61 6.13 0.70
N GLU A 40 7.20 7.27 1.08
CA GLU A 40 6.83 8.57 0.52
C GLU A 40 7.04 8.63 -0.99
N ARG A 41 8.15 8.08 -1.49
CA ARG A 41 8.38 7.97 -2.94
C ARG A 41 7.34 7.07 -3.61
N GLN A 42 7.07 5.91 -3.04
CA GLN A 42 6.08 4.98 -3.58
C GLN A 42 4.66 5.56 -3.59
N ALA A 43 4.30 6.36 -2.57
CA ALA A 43 3.01 7.04 -2.52
C ALA A 43 2.90 8.09 -3.63
N GLY A 44 3.98 8.83 -3.90
CA GLY A 44 4.04 9.77 -5.03
C GLY A 44 3.89 9.06 -6.38
N GLU A 45 4.68 8.00 -6.61
CA GLU A 45 4.61 7.20 -7.84
C GLU A 45 3.22 6.60 -8.07
N LEU A 46 2.57 6.10 -7.01
CA LEU A 46 1.23 5.53 -7.07
C LEU A 46 0.17 6.61 -7.32
N THR A 47 0.31 7.77 -6.68
CA THR A 47 -0.56 8.94 -6.92
C THR A 47 -0.48 9.34 -8.40
N ASP A 48 0.72 9.47 -8.95
CA ASP A 48 0.93 9.84 -10.35
C ASP A 48 0.33 8.79 -11.29
N ALA A 49 0.53 7.50 -11.01
CA ALA A 49 -0.05 6.42 -11.79
C ALA A 49 -1.59 6.43 -11.76
N MET A 50 -2.20 6.68 -10.60
CA MET A 50 -3.65 6.76 -10.43
C MET A 50 -4.23 8.02 -11.10
N VAL A 51 -3.52 9.15 -11.05
CA VAL A 51 -3.90 10.37 -11.77
C VAL A 51 -3.85 10.15 -13.27
N LEU A 52 -2.82 9.47 -13.79
CA LEU A 52 -2.69 9.14 -15.22
C LEU A 52 -3.75 8.13 -15.67
N ALA A 53 -4.12 7.17 -14.82
CA ALA A 53 -5.17 6.20 -15.10
C ALA A 53 -6.59 6.79 -15.02
N GLY A 54 -6.77 7.88 -14.25
CA GLY A 54 -8.05 8.54 -14.10
C GLY A 54 -8.46 9.33 -15.35
N THR A 55 -9.64 9.03 -15.90
CA THR A 55 -10.20 9.83 -16.99
C THR A 55 -10.49 11.25 -16.51
N PRO A 56 -9.90 12.29 -17.11
CA PRO A 56 -10.26 13.67 -16.78
C PRO A 56 -11.72 13.91 -17.19
N VAL A 57 -12.56 14.30 -16.22
CA VAL A 57 -13.95 14.65 -16.51
C VAL A 57 -13.96 15.97 -17.28
N GLY A 58 -14.39 15.93 -18.54
CA GLY A 58 -14.56 17.15 -19.35
C GLY A 58 -15.57 18.09 -18.69
N GLY A 59 -15.18 19.35 -18.47
CA GLY A 59 -16.02 20.35 -17.80
C GLY A 59 -15.92 20.38 -16.26
N GLU A 60 -14.98 19.64 -15.66
CA GLU A 60 -14.73 19.63 -14.22
C GLU A 60 -14.30 21.00 -13.68
N THR A 61 -14.92 21.45 -12.59
CA THR A 61 -14.53 22.67 -11.88
C THR A 61 -13.20 22.46 -11.14
N SER A 62 -12.48 23.55 -10.85
CA SER A 62 -11.22 23.48 -10.10
C SER A 62 -11.36 22.78 -8.75
N GLU A 63 -12.51 22.91 -8.08
CA GLU A 63 -12.81 22.24 -6.81
C GLU A 63 -13.05 20.73 -6.96
N GLN A 64 -13.72 20.31 -8.03
CA GLN A 64 -13.93 18.89 -8.29
C GLN A 64 -12.58 18.21 -8.60
N ARG A 65 -11.72 18.89 -9.36
CA ARG A 65 -10.37 18.42 -9.64
C ARG A 65 -9.54 18.29 -8.38
N SER A 66 -9.55 19.30 -7.51
CA SER A 66 -8.78 19.25 -6.26
C SER A 66 -9.29 18.13 -5.34
N ARG A 67 -10.61 17.92 -5.23
CA ARG A 67 -11.18 16.79 -4.48
C ARG A 67 -10.73 15.45 -5.04
N ARG A 68 -10.72 15.28 -6.37
CA ARG A 68 -10.24 14.05 -7.00
C ARG A 68 -8.77 13.80 -6.69
N LEU A 69 -7.92 14.82 -6.84
CA LEU A 69 -6.48 14.69 -6.55
C LEU A 69 -6.21 14.36 -5.09
N LEU A 70 -6.94 14.98 -4.16
CA LEU A 70 -6.86 14.65 -2.73
C LEU A 70 -7.30 13.21 -2.43
N ALA A 71 -8.37 12.74 -3.07
CA ALA A 71 -8.83 11.37 -2.90
C ALA A 71 -7.80 10.35 -3.43
N VAL A 72 -7.21 10.63 -4.59
CA VAL A 72 -6.15 9.78 -5.18
C VAL A 72 -4.91 9.76 -4.29
N GLN A 73 -4.51 10.92 -3.74
CA GLN A 73 -3.41 11.00 -2.78
C GLN A 73 -3.72 10.16 -1.54
N ASP A 74 -4.87 10.37 -0.88
CA ASP A 74 -5.24 9.61 0.33
C ASP A 74 -5.26 8.11 0.06
N GLU A 75 -5.82 7.67 -1.08
CA GLU A 75 -5.84 6.26 -1.45
C GLU A 75 -4.43 5.69 -1.63
N ALA A 76 -3.55 6.41 -2.32
CA ALA A 76 -2.16 6.00 -2.51
C ALA A 76 -1.42 5.91 -1.16
N GLU A 77 -1.62 6.87 -0.26
CA GLU A 77 -1.04 6.83 1.09
C GLU A 77 -1.53 5.63 1.89
N GLN A 78 -2.83 5.34 1.84
CA GLN A 78 -3.45 4.21 2.54
C GLN A 78 -2.95 2.86 2.01
N VAL A 79 -2.74 2.73 0.69
CA VAL A 79 -2.16 1.53 0.10
C VAL A 79 -0.74 1.34 0.61
N VAL A 80 0.10 2.37 0.52
CA VAL A 80 1.50 2.29 0.96
C VAL A 80 1.60 2.02 2.46
N LEU A 81 0.81 2.70 3.29
CA LEU A 81 0.77 2.45 4.73
C LEU A 81 0.35 1.02 5.05
N ARG A 82 -0.66 0.47 4.36
CA ARG A 82 -1.05 -0.93 4.53
C ARG A 82 0.06 -1.89 4.14
N GLU A 83 0.76 -1.66 3.04
CA GLU A 83 1.89 -2.51 2.62
C GLU A 83 3.08 -2.43 3.59
N LEU A 84 3.34 -1.25 4.17
CA LEU A 84 4.38 -1.06 5.18
C LEU A 84 4.05 -1.74 6.52
N ILE A 85 2.78 -1.68 6.90
CA ILE A 85 2.27 -2.15 8.19
C ILE A 85 2.00 -3.65 8.13
N ARG A 86 1.61 -4.18 6.96
CA ARG A 86 1.44 -5.62 6.78
C ARG A 86 2.78 -6.28 7.11
N PRO A 87 2.88 -7.06 8.21
CA PRO A 87 4.03 -7.95 8.33
C PRO A 87 4.02 -8.74 7.05
N SER A 88 5.14 -8.85 6.32
CA SER A 88 5.23 -9.79 5.20
C SER A 88 4.64 -11.10 5.69
N ALA A 89 3.38 -11.34 5.32
CA ALA A 89 2.78 -12.63 5.44
C ALA A 89 3.69 -13.39 4.50
N ALA A 90 4.43 -14.36 5.05
CA ALA A 90 4.90 -15.45 4.22
C ALA A 90 3.75 -15.75 3.26
N PRO A 91 4.01 -15.79 1.93
CA PRO A 91 2.97 -15.79 0.91
C PRO A 91 1.90 -16.75 1.37
N SER A 92 0.70 -16.25 1.71
CA SER A 92 -0.39 -17.15 2.07
C SER A 92 -0.55 -18.08 0.88
N PRO A 93 -0.38 -19.41 1.03
CA PRO A 93 -0.47 -20.34 -0.10
C PRO A 93 -1.90 -20.45 -0.65
N ASP A 94 -2.82 -19.57 -0.26
CA ASP A 94 -4.24 -19.60 -0.64
C ASP A 94 -4.56 -18.89 -1.96
N ASP A 95 -3.58 -18.29 -2.66
CA ASP A 95 -3.76 -17.85 -4.06
C ASP A 95 -3.58 -19.01 -5.07
N ALA A 96 -3.44 -20.24 -4.57
CA ALA A 96 -3.27 -21.45 -5.37
C ALA A 96 -4.45 -22.43 -5.24
N THR A 97 -5.71 -21.97 -5.21
CA THR A 97 -6.87 -22.80 -5.58
C THR A 97 -8.11 -21.91 -5.81
N SER A 98 -8.26 -21.39 -7.02
CA SER A 98 -9.58 -21.23 -7.65
C SER A 98 -9.45 -21.11 -9.17
N ALA A 99 -8.69 -22.04 -9.77
CA ALA A 99 -8.61 -22.22 -11.21
C ALA A 99 -8.54 -23.72 -11.55
N ARG A 100 -9.38 -24.51 -10.88
CA ARG A 100 -9.61 -25.93 -11.19
C ARG A 100 -11.08 -26.29 -10.96
N ASP A 101 -11.97 -25.65 -11.71
CA ASP A 101 -13.27 -26.24 -12.03
C ASP A 101 -13.75 -25.76 -13.41
N LEU A 102 -13.06 -26.24 -14.44
CA LEU A 102 -13.50 -26.21 -15.83
C LEU A 102 -13.23 -27.60 -16.41
N THR A 103 -13.93 -28.61 -15.88
CA THR A 103 -14.05 -29.90 -16.54
C THR A 103 -15.31 -30.64 -16.11
N VAL A 104 -16.46 -30.27 -16.68
CA VAL A 104 -17.42 -31.30 -17.09
C VAL A 104 -18.11 -30.84 -18.39
N PRO A 105 -17.71 -31.32 -19.58
CA PRO A 105 -18.64 -31.37 -20.69
C PRO A 105 -19.62 -32.52 -20.41
N SER A 106 -20.79 -32.19 -19.86
CA SER A 106 -21.92 -33.12 -19.85
C SER A 106 -22.94 -32.61 -20.87
N SER A 107 -22.82 -33.08 -22.11
CA SER A 107 -23.92 -33.01 -23.07
C SER A 107 -24.41 -34.44 -23.35
N PRO A 108 -25.73 -34.67 -23.29
CA PRO A 108 -26.33 -36.00 -23.39
C PRO A 108 -26.66 -36.34 -24.84
N ILE A 109 -26.46 -37.60 -25.25
CA ILE A 109 -27.24 -38.29 -26.30
C ILE A 109 -27.36 -39.75 -25.88
#